data_AF-A0A1S2PPE5-F1
#
_entry.id   AF-A0A1S2PPE5-F1
#
_cell.length_a   1.000
_cell.length_b   1.000
_cell.length_c   1.000
_cell.angle_alpha   90.00
_cell.angle_beta   90.00
_cell.angle_gamma   90.00
#
_symmetry.space_group_name_H-M   'P 1'
#
loop_
_entity.id
_entity.type
_entity.pdbx_description
1 polymer ?
#
loop_
_entity_poly.entity_id
_entity_poly.type
_entity_poly.pdbx_seq_one_letter_code
_entity_poly.pdbx_strand_id
1 'polypeptide(L)'
;MNEPTATAPWNNPPERTKKLRRKRAEKLARKAEHWGRRLEEARQEGPDMVAAVTFDRLRGELDRLPAGPRDRAYEDVVRALEHVRESHAQ
;
A
#
# COMPACT_ATOMS: atom_id res chain seq x y z
N MET A 1 -42.08 -32.68 16.81
CA MET A 1 -42.24 -31.84 15.60
C MET A 1 -40.99 -30.99 15.51
N ASN A 2 -40.13 -31.23 14.53
CA ASN A 2 -38.86 -30.51 14.38
C ASN A 2 -39.12 -29.20 13.63
N GLU A 3 -38.82 -28.08 14.29
CA GLU A 3 -38.86 -26.75 13.68
C GLU A 3 -37.81 -26.66 12.54
N PRO A 4 -38.14 -26.07 11.39
CA PRO A 4 -37.16 -25.84 10.35
C PRO A 4 -36.21 -24.75 10.84
N THR A 5 -34.96 -25.14 11.13
CA THR A 5 -33.85 -24.20 11.38
C THR A 5 -33.83 -23.16 10.27
N ALA A 6 -34.29 -21.95 10.59
CA ALA A 6 -34.21 -20.79 9.72
C ALA A 6 -32.79 -20.70 9.17
N THR A 7 -32.68 -20.81 7.84
CA THR A 7 -31.42 -20.88 7.11
C THR A 7 -30.61 -19.63 7.41
N ALA A 8 -29.67 -19.77 8.34
CA ALA A 8 -28.92 -18.64 8.81
C ALA A 8 -28.11 -18.02 7.65
N PRO A 9 -27.92 -16.69 7.61
CA PRO A 9 -27.38 -15.98 6.44
C PRO A 9 -25.94 -16.37 6.06
N TRP A 10 -25.25 -17.14 6.90
CA TRP A 10 -23.94 -17.73 6.60
C TRP A 10 -23.99 -19.08 5.86
N ASN A 11 -25.17 -19.72 5.77
CA ASN A 11 -25.35 -20.96 5.00
C ASN A 11 -25.43 -20.73 3.49
N ASN A 12 -25.58 -19.48 3.04
CA ASN A 12 -25.55 -19.09 1.64
C ASN A 12 -24.52 -17.97 1.42
N PRO A 13 -23.20 -18.29 1.50
CA PRO A 13 -22.17 -17.29 1.24
C PRO A 13 -22.33 -16.75 -0.19
N PRO A 14 -22.30 -15.42 -0.39
CA PRO A 14 -22.52 -14.83 -1.70
C PRO A 14 -21.48 -15.32 -2.72
N GLU A 15 -21.93 -15.68 -3.91
CA GLU A 15 -21.04 -16.15 -4.97
C GLU A 15 -20.01 -15.07 -5.33
N ARG A 16 -18.73 -15.44 -5.23
CA ARG A 16 -17.64 -14.53 -5.57
C ARG A 16 -17.50 -14.43 -7.09
N THR A 17 -18.16 -13.43 -7.69
CA THR A 17 -18.15 -13.13 -9.14
C THR A 17 -16.77 -12.89 -9.77
N LYS A 18 -15.74 -12.58 -8.98
CA LYS A 18 -14.37 -12.32 -9.49
C LYS A 18 -13.35 -13.22 -8.82
N LYS A 19 -12.50 -13.85 -9.63
CA LYS A 19 -11.30 -14.61 -9.19
C LYS A 19 -10.43 -13.74 -8.27
N LEU A 20 -9.89 -14.33 -7.20
CA LEU A 20 -9.10 -13.63 -6.19
C LEU A 20 -7.90 -12.86 -6.79
N ARG A 21 -7.21 -13.46 -7.77
CA ARG A 21 -6.11 -12.82 -8.49
C ARG A 21 -6.54 -11.53 -9.18
N ARG A 22 -7.71 -11.50 -9.82
CA ARG A 22 -8.26 -10.30 -10.47
C ARG A 22 -8.55 -9.20 -9.44
N LYS A 23 -9.16 -9.55 -8.29
CA LYS A 23 -9.41 -8.59 -7.21
C LYS A 23 -8.12 -7.99 -6.65
N ARG A 24 -7.07 -8.81 -6.48
CA ARG A 24 -5.75 -8.33 -6.02
C ARG A 24 -5.12 -7.38 -7.04
N ALA A 25 -5.17 -7.72 -8.33
CA ALA A 25 -4.67 -6.84 -9.39
C ALA A 25 -5.44 -5.50 -9.45
N GLU A 26 -6.78 -5.52 -9.38
CA GLU A 26 -7.60 -4.31 -9.31
C GLU A 26 -7.25 -3.44 -8.09
N LYS A 27 -7.00 -4.05 -6.93
CA LYS A 27 -6.57 -3.33 -5.71
C LYS A 27 -5.19 -2.68 -5.90
N LEU A 28 -4.24 -3.37 -6.52
CA LEU A 28 -2.91 -2.83 -6.81
C LEU A 28 -2.99 -1.68 -7.82
N ALA A 29 -3.79 -1.81 -8.87
CA ALA A 29 -4.01 -0.76 -9.86
C ALA A 29 -4.56 0.52 -9.22
N ARG A 30 -5.60 0.40 -8.38
CA ARG A 30 -6.17 1.55 -7.65
C ARG A 30 -5.15 2.22 -6.73
N LYS A 31 -4.32 1.43 -6.05
CA LYS A 31 -3.26 1.95 -5.18
C LYS A 31 -2.22 2.71 -6.01
N ALA A 32 -1.82 2.16 -7.16
CA ALA A 32 -0.88 2.82 -8.07
C ALA A 32 -1.46 4.13 -8.62
N GLU A 33 -2.73 4.13 -9.04
CA GLU A 33 -3.43 5.34 -9.52
C GLU A 33 -3.50 6.42 -8.45
N HIS A 34 -3.92 6.06 -7.23
CA HIS A 34 -3.98 6.99 -6.09
C HIS A 34 -2.63 7.68 -5.84
N TRP A 35 -1.55 6.90 -5.78
CA TRP A 35 -0.22 7.47 -5.55
C TRP A 35 0.33 8.22 -6.75
N GLY A 36 0.00 7.80 -7.97
CA GLY A 36 0.36 8.53 -9.19
C GLY A 36 -0.27 9.92 -9.21
N ARG A 37 -1.55 10.03 -8.85
CA ARG A 37 -2.24 11.32 -8.74
C ARG A 37 -1.61 12.22 -7.68
N ARG A 38 -1.36 11.70 -6.47
CA ARG A 38 -0.71 12.48 -5.40
C ARG A 38 0.69 12.96 -5.76
N LEU A 39 1.47 12.16 -6.48
CA LEU A 39 2.79 12.57 -6.96
C LEU A 39 2.68 13.65 -8.04
N GLU A 40 1.68 13.58 -8.91
CA GLU A 40 1.46 14.60 -9.93
C GLU A 40 1.03 15.94 -9.31
N GLU A 41 0.13 15.91 -8.32
CA GLU A 41 -0.23 17.08 -7.53
C GLU A 41 1.00 17.67 -6.82
N ALA A 42 1.80 16.83 -6.16
CA ALA A 42 3.01 17.27 -5.48
C ALA A 42 4.06 17.89 -6.41
N ARG A 43 4.16 17.42 -7.66
CA ARG A 43 5.06 18.01 -8.67
C ARG A 43 4.70 19.45 -9.02
N GLN A 44 3.41 19.79 -8.98
CA GLN A 44 2.94 21.16 -9.24
C GLN A 44 3.29 22.09 -8.08
N GLU A 45 3.34 21.57 -6.86
CA GLU A 45 3.69 22.33 -5.64
C GLU A 45 5.21 22.50 -5.47
N GLY A 46 6.00 21.53 -5.93
CA GLY A 46 7.46 21.65 -5.99
C GLY A 46 8.21 20.43 -5.43
N PRO A 47 9.55 20.46 -5.45
CA PRO A 47 10.39 19.32 -5.10
C PRO A 47 10.21 18.85 -3.65
N ASP A 48 10.03 19.77 -2.71
CA ASP A 48 9.84 19.46 -1.30
C ASP A 48 8.55 18.65 -1.07
N MET A 49 7.49 18.99 -1.79
CA MET A 49 6.23 18.25 -1.70
C MET A 49 6.29 16.88 -2.36
N VAL A 50 7.03 16.74 -3.46
CA VAL A 50 7.30 15.43 -4.07
C VAL A 50 8.05 14.54 -3.07
N ALA A 51 9.04 15.08 -2.37
CA ALA A 51 9.78 14.36 -1.34
C ALA A 51 8.84 13.94 -0.20
N ALA A 52 8.03 14.86 0.34
CA ALA A 52 7.08 14.58 1.41
C ALA A 52 6.10 13.44 1.05
N VAL A 53 5.47 13.49 -0.13
CA VAL A 53 4.55 12.44 -0.59
C VAL A 53 5.26 11.09 -0.76
N THR A 54 6.50 11.11 -1.24
CA THR A 54 7.30 9.90 -1.41
C THR A 54 7.64 9.27 -0.06
N PHE A 55 8.02 10.08 0.93
CA PHE A 55 8.28 9.61 2.30
C PHE A 55 7.02 9.08 2.99
N ASP A 56 5.88 9.74 2.81
CA ASP A 56 4.60 9.26 3.35
C ASP A 56 4.21 7.91 2.78
N ARG A 57 4.39 7.72 1.47
CA ARG A 57 4.17 6.43 0.82
C ARG A 57 5.08 5.36 1.41
N LEU A 58 6.37 5.67 1.57
CA LEU A 58 7.36 4.75 2.11
C LEU A 58 7.04 4.34 3.54
N ARG A 59 6.73 5.30 4.41
CA ARG A 59 6.29 5.06 5.79
C ARG A 59 5.10 4.11 5.84
N GLY A 60 4.08 4.35 5.03
CA GLY A 60 2.89 3.50 4.99
C GLY A 60 3.15 2.06 4.51
N GLU A 61 4.22 1.81 3.75
CA GLU A 61 4.64 0.44 3.42
C GLU A 61 5.44 -0.20 4.57
N LEU A 62 6.32 0.55 5.25
CA LEU A 62 7.07 0.07 6.41
C LEU A 62 6.14 -0.29 7.58
N ASP A 63 5.11 0.52 7.83
CA ASP A 63 4.12 0.27 8.89
C ASP A 63 3.31 -1.02 8.69
N ARG A 64 3.25 -1.53 7.45
CA ARG A 64 2.58 -2.79 7.12
C ARG A 64 3.47 -4.01 7.31
N LEU A 65 4.77 -3.81 7.51
CA LEU A 65 5.69 -4.90 7.80
C LEU A 65 5.47 -5.41 9.23
N PRO A 66 5.63 -6.73 9.47
CA PRO A 66 5.72 -7.26 10.83
C PRO A 66 6.88 -6.62 11.59
N ALA A 67 6.82 -6.60 12.93
CA ALA A 67 7.80 -5.88 13.77
C ALA A 67 9.27 -6.29 13.49
N GLY A 68 9.56 -7.59 13.33
CA GLY A 68 10.94 -8.05 13.09
C GLY A 68 11.58 -7.51 11.80
N PRO A 69 10.95 -7.70 10.63
CA PRO A 69 11.46 -7.15 9.37
C PRO A 69 11.47 -5.62 9.28
N ARG A 70 10.69 -4.94 10.12
CA ARG A 70 10.49 -3.49 10.04
C ARG A 70 11.77 -2.71 10.34
N ASP A 71 12.50 -3.06 11.40
CA ASP A 71 13.71 -2.34 11.80
C ASP A 71 14.79 -2.42 10.72
N ARG A 72 15.01 -3.62 10.18
CA ARG A 72 15.92 -3.81 9.04
C ARG A 72 15.49 -3.01 7.81
N ALA A 73 14.19 -2.98 7.51
CA ALA A 73 13.69 -2.21 6.39
C ALA A 73 13.87 -0.69 6.57
N TYR A 74 13.78 -0.18 7.81
CA TYR A 74 14.13 1.21 8.11
C TYR A 74 15.62 1.49 7.86
N GLU A 75 16.52 0.61 8.33
CA GLU A 75 17.96 0.75 8.09
C GLU A 75 18.30 0.75 6.58
N ASP A 76 17.71 -0.17 5.82
CA ASP A 76 17.90 -0.25 4.37
C ASP A 76 17.43 1.03 3.66
N VAL A 77 16.31 1.61 4.12
CA VAL A 77 15.80 2.89 3.63
C VAL A 77 16.76 4.04 3.93
N VAL A 78 17.25 4.14 5.16
CA VAL A 78 18.20 5.20 5.56
C VAL A 78 19.45 5.12 4.70
N ARG A 79 20.02 3.92 4.53
CA ARG A 79 21.19 3.71 3.68
C ARG A 79 20.94 4.09 2.21
N ALA A 80 19.77 3.77 1.68
CA ALA A 80 19.41 4.17 0.31
C ALA A 80 19.33 5.70 0.17
N LEU A 81 18.79 6.41 1.15
CA LEU A 81 18.72 7.87 1.15
C LEU A 81 20.10 8.51 1.28
N GLU A 82 20.98 7.95 2.10
CA GLU A 82 22.37 8.38 2.20
C GLU A 82 23.10 8.24 0.87
N HIS A 83 22.93 7.09 0.20
CA HIS A 83 23.53 6.87 -1.12
C HIS A 83 23.02 7.87 -2.17
N VAL A 84 21.72 8.17 -2.17
CA VAL A 84 21.14 9.21 -3.03
C VAL A 84 21.75 10.57 -2.71
N ARG A 85 21.83 10.95 -1.43
CA ARG A 85 22.44 12.21 -1.01
C ARG A 85 23.89 12.33 -1.48
N GLU A 86 24.69 11.28 -1.28
CA GLU A 86 26.09 11.24 -1.71
C GLU A 86 26.23 11.36 -3.22
N SER A 87 25.39 10.64 -3.98
CA SER A 87 25.41 10.67 -5.46
C SER A 87 25.04 12.05 -6.03
N HIS A 88 24.22 12.82 -5.32
CA HIS A 88 23.79 14.17 -5.75
C HIS A 88 24.64 15.31 -5.15
N ALA A 89 25.56 15.01 -4.23
CA ALA A 89 26.47 15.98 -3.64
C ALA A 89 27.84 16.06 -4.36
N GLN A 90 28.09 15.16 -5.32
CA GLN A 90 29.25 15.17 -6.23
C GLN A 90 28.94 15.96 -7.50
#